data_AF-A0A136KH33-F1
#
_entry.id   AF-A0A136KH33-F1
#
_cell.length_a   1.000
_cell.length_b   1.000
_cell.length_c   1.000
_cell.angle_alpha   90.00
_cell.angle_beta   90.00
_cell.angle_gamma   90.00
#
_symmetry.space_group_name_H-M   'P 1'
#
loop_
_entity.id
_entity.type
_entity.pdbx_description
1 polymer ?
#
loop_
_entity_poly.entity_id
_entity_poly.type
_entity_poly.pdbx_seq_one_letter_code
_entity_poly.pdbx_strand_id
1 'polypeptide(L)'
;MNSVQYFSAIKLGYIYKRMLKPVLFKFDPEFVHDRFTNVGVILGSNPITRGITSFYLKYSNKILEQEVLGIQFKNPVGLSAGFDKNAQLLKIIPSVGFGHMEVGSVTAESYEGNEKPRLKRLPKSKALVVYYGLKNIGVDKIIERLQKIRHNDFKYSVSIAKTNCLKTALEDAGIEDYAISLEKLSKANLGDFYTINISCPNTFGGEPFTTPKLLNKLLVRLDRVKHHKPVFIKMPINLEWKDFNDLLVVASKHNVQGVIIGNLTKARDPKLILDKLPEDQKGGISGLPTQKLCNDLIKKTYANYKDRFIIVGVGGIFSAEDAYEKIKLGASLLQ
;
A
#
# COMPACT_ATOMS: atom_id res chain seq x y z
N MET A 1 -26.01 6.37 -5.68
CA MET A 1 -25.55 6.37 -7.09
C MET A 1 -26.77 6.16 -7.98
N ASN A 2 -27.01 7.02 -8.96
CA ASN A 2 -28.20 6.88 -9.82
C ASN A 2 -27.95 5.79 -10.88
N SER A 3 -29.02 5.15 -11.38
CA SER A 3 -28.94 4.02 -12.32
C SER A 3 -28.04 4.31 -13.53
N VAL A 4 -28.11 5.52 -14.09
CA VAL A 4 -27.28 6.00 -15.21
C VAL A 4 -25.78 5.92 -14.94
N GLN A 5 -25.35 6.28 -13.73
CA GLN A 5 -23.94 6.25 -13.34
C GLN A 5 -23.44 4.81 -13.19
N TYR A 6 -24.28 3.91 -12.67
CA TYR A 6 -23.97 2.49 -12.55
C TYR A 6 -23.75 1.84 -13.91
N PHE A 7 -24.67 2.07 -14.86
CA PHE A 7 -24.53 1.56 -16.23
C PHE A 7 -23.29 2.14 -16.94
N SER A 8 -22.98 3.41 -16.71
CA SER A 8 -21.79 4.06 -17.27
C SER A 8 -20.49 3.43 -16.76
N ALA A 9 -20.39 3.17 -15.45
CA ALA A 9 -19.23 2.49 -14.86
C ALA A 9 -19.06 1.06 -15.41
N ILE A 10 -20.15 0.31 -15.55
CA ILE A 10 -20.14 -1.05 -16.14
C ILE A 10 -19.64 -1.01 -17.59
N LYS A 11 -20.19 -0.10 -18.41
CA LYS A 11 -19.79 0.05 -19.82
C LYS A 11 -18.30 0.40 -19.93
N LEU A 12 -17.83 1.36 -19.14
CA LEU A 12 -16.42 1.75 -19.12
C LEU A 12 -15.52 0.57 -18.69
N GLY A 13 -15.93 -0.17 -17.67
CA GLY A 13 -15.23 -1.38 -17.23
C GLY A 13 -15.16 -2.46 -18.31
N TYR A 14 -16.24 -2.64 -19.08
CA TYR A 14 -16.27 -3.58 -20.21
C TYR A 14 -15.31 -3.15 -21.33
N ILE A 15 -15.37 -1.87 -21.75
CA ILE A 15 -14.47 -1.30 -22.76
C ILE A 15 -13.01 -1.44 -22.32
N TYR A 16 -12.70 -1.11 -21.06
CA TYR A 16 -11.35 -1.28 -20.51
C TYR A 16 -10.90 -2.74 -20.60
N LYS A 17 -11.71 -3.69 -20.12
CA LYS A 17 -11.33 -5.11 -20.05
C LYS A 17 -11.19 -5.74 -21.44
N ARG A 18 -12.05 -5.37 -22.41
CA ARG A 18 -12.12 -6.02 -23.73
C ARG A 18 -11.30 -5.34 -24.82
N MET A 19 -11.08 -4.03 -24.73
CA MET A 19 -10.38 -3.27 -25.77
C MET A 19 -9.03 -2.75 -25.30
N LEU A 20 -9.02 -1.96 -24.22
CA LEU A 20 -7.80 -1.25 -23.81
C LEU A 20 -6.79 -2.18 -23.13
N LYS A 21 -7.23 -3.01 -22.19
CA LYS A 21 -6.37 -3.92 -21.41
C LYS A 21 -5.58 -4.90 -22.29
N PRO A 22 -6.15 -5.59 -23.29
CA PRO A 22 -5.38 -6.48 -24.17
C PRO A 22 -4.27 -5.78 -24.93
N VAL A 23 -4.48 -4.53 -25.34
CA VAL A 23 -3.45 -3.71 -26.01
C VAL A 23 -2.37 -3.28 -25.02
N LEU A 24 -2.76 -2.71 -23.88
CA LEU A 24 -1.82 -2.27 -22.84
C LEU A 24 -0.95 -3.41 -22.30
N PHE A 25 -1.48 -4.63 -22.26
CA PHE A 25 -0.77 -5.79 -21.74
C PHE A 25 0.34 -6.29 -22.67
N LYS A 26 0.43 -5.78 -23.90
CA LYS A 26 1.55 -6.01 -24.84
C LYS A 26 2.78 -5.16 -24.53
N PHE A 27 2.66 -4.11 -23.72
CA PHE A 27 3.75 -3.20 -23.37
C PHE A 27 4.34 -3.52 -22.00
N ASP A 28 5.58 -3.09 -21.78
CA ASP A 28 6.25 -3.17 -20.48
C ASP A 28 5.35 -2.61 -19.36
N PRO A 29 5.15 -3.35 -18.25
CA PRO A 29 4.24 -2.93 -17.20
C PRO A 29 4.67 -1.70 -16.43
N GLU A 30 5.98 -1.45 -16.27
CA GLU A 30 6.45 -0.22 -15.63
C GLU A 30 6.18 0.98 -16.53
N PHE A 31 6.45 0.87 -17.84
CA PHE A 31 6.11 1.90 -18.82
C PHE A 31 4.62 2.25 -18.78
N VAL A 32 3.74 1.24 -18.82
CA VAL A 32 2.29 1.48 -18.76
C VAL A 32 1.90 2.15 -17.43
N HIS A 33 2.45 1.71 -16.30
CA HIS A 33 2.19 2.30 -15.00
C HIS A 33 2.62 3.78 -14.94
N ASP A 34 3.82 4.11 -15.42
CA ASP A 34 4.34 5.47 -15.44
C ASP A 34 3.49 6.38 -16.36
N ARG A 35 3.07 5.87 -17.53
CA ARG A 35 2.15 6.60 -18.45
C ARG A 35 0.79 6.86 -17.82
N PHE A 36 0.18 5.87 -17.17
CA PHE A 36 -1.11 6.05 -16.50
C PHE A 36 -1.02 6.96 -15.28
N THR A 37 0.13 7.00 -14.61
CA THR A 37 0.39 7.98 -13.55
C THR A 37 0.36 9.40 -14.12
N ASN A 38 1.03 9.64 -15.27
CA ASN A 38 0.98 10.93 -15.95
C ASN A 38 -0.44 11.30 -16.42
N VAL A 39 -1.20 10.34 -16.97
CA VAL A 39 -2.61 10.57 -17.31
C VAL A 39 -3.41 10.97 -16.05
N GLY A 40 -3.18 10.29 -14.93
CA GLY A 40 -3.79 10.63 -13.65
C GLY A 40 -3.43 12.05 -13.18
N VAL A 41 -2.18 12.47 -13.32
CA VAL A 41 -1.73 13.85 -13.03
C VAL A 41 -2.48 14.86 -13.91
N ILE A 42 -2.59 14.60 -15.21
CA ILE A 42 -3.31 15.47 -16.16
C ILE A 42 -4.78 15.56 -15.77
N LEU A 43 -5.47 14.43 -15.59
CA LEU A 43 -6.88 14.40 -15.19
C LEU A 43 -7.11 15.03 -13.80
N GLY A 44 -6.15 14.94 -12.90
CA GLY A 44 -6.20 15.54 -11.56
C GLY A 44 -5.96 17.04 -11.56
N SER A 45 -5.35 17.61 -12.60
CA SER A 45 -4.94 19.02 -12.63
C SER A 45 -6.11 20.01 -12.72
N ASN A 46 -7.22 19.62 -13.35
CA ASN A 46 -8.36 20.49 -13.63
C ASN A 46 -9.66 19.98 -12.95
N PRO A 47 -10.47 20.86 -12.30
CA PRO A 47 -11.78 20.48 -11.75
C PRO A 47 -12.72 19.77 -12.74
N ILE A 48 -12.73 20.15 -14.01
CA ILE A 48 -13.61 19.58 -15.04
C ILE A 48 -13.29 18.11 -15.26
N THR A 49 -12.01 17.77 -15.47
CA THR A 49 -11.58 16.38 -15.68
C THR A 49 -11.77 15.53 -14.43
N ARG A 50 -11.62 16.10 -13.23
CA ARG A 50 -12.00 15.45 -11.97
C ARG A 50 -13.51 15.19 -11.87
N GLY A 51 -14.33 16.14 -12.29
CA GLY A 51 -15.79 16.02 -12.35
C GLY A 51 -16.23 14.91 -13.29
N ILE A 52 -15.69 14.88 -14.51
CA ILE A 52 -15.94 13.80 -15.49
C ILE A 52 -15.50 12.45 -14.92
N THR A 53 -14.29 12.37 -14.35
CA THR A 53 -13.80 11.12 -13.74
C THR A 53 -14.72 10.64 -12.62
N SER A 54 -15.15 11.54 -11.74
CA SER A 54 -16.07 11.25 -10.64
C SER A 54 -17.42 10.77 -11.16
N PHE A 55 -17.95 11.39 -12.20
CA PHE A 55 -19.21 11.00 -12.82
C PHE A 55 -19.17 9.56 -13.33
N TYR A 56 -18.05 9.09 -13.89
CA TYR A 56 -17.98 7.72 -14.41
C TYR A 56 -17.57 6.66 -13.39
N LEU A 57 -16.77 7.01 -12.39
CA LEU A 57 -16.10 6.02 -11.53
C LEU A 57 -16.49 6.08 -10.05
N LYS A 58 -16.81 7.26 -9.52
CA LYS A 58 -16.98 7.44 -8.08
C LYS A 58 -18.34 6.89 -7.62
N TYR A 59 -18.28 5.89 -6.74
CA TYR A 59 -19.42 5.44 -5.95
C TYR A 59 -19.38 6.09 -4.55
N SER A 60 -20.54 6.40 -3.99
CA SER A 60 -20.68 6.86 -2.60
C SER A 60 -22.00 6.34 -2.01
N ASN A 61 -21.93 5.88 -0.76
CA ASN A 61 -23.07 5.46 0.04
C ASN A 61 -22.73 5.62 1.52
N LYS A 62 -23.62 6.27 2.29
CA LYS A 62 -23.42 6.51 3.74
C LYS A 62 -23.21 5.22 4.54
N ILE A 63 -23.76 4.09 4.11
CA ILE A 63 -23.55 2.80 4.80
C ILE A 63 -22.09 2.31 4.76
N LEU A 64 -21.30 2.83 3.81
CA LEU A 64 -19.88 2.50 3.71
C LEU A 64 -18.99 3.48 4.49
N GLU A 65 -19.53 4.62 4.91
CA GLU A 65 -18.77 5.60 5.69
C GLU A 65 -18.47 5.03 7.08
N GLN A 66 -17.26 5.27 7.57
CA GLN A 66 -16.86 4.82 8.91
C GLN A 66 -15.80 5.75 9.50
N GLU A 67 -15.76 5.78 10.83
CA GLU A 67 -14.72 6.46 11.59
C GLU A 67 -13.77 5.44 12.19
N VAL A 68 -12.48 5.59 11.92
CA VAL A 68 -11.43 4.72 12.47
C VAL A 68 -10.34 5.61 13.05
N LEU A 69 -10.10 5.49 14.37
CA LEU A 69 -9.12 6.32 15.10
C LEU A 69 -9.35 7.83 14.95
N GLY A 70 -10.61 8.28 14.93
CA GLY A 70 -10.96 9.69 14.72
C GLY A 70 -10.91 10.15 13.26
N ILE A 71 -10.56 9.26 12.32
CA ILE A 71 -10.43 9.59 10.90
C ILE A 71 -11.70 9.14 10.16
N GLN A 72 -12.36 10.07 9.48
CA GLN A 72 -13.56 9.82 8.69
C GLN A 72 -13.21 9.29 7.29
N PHE A 73 -13.60 8.06 7.00
CA PHE A 73 -13.42 7.41 5.69
C PHE A 73 -14.73 7.34 4.93
N LYS A 74 -14.72 7.73 3.65
CA LYS A 74 -15.93 7.71 2.79
C LYS A 74 -16.34 6.30 2.35
N ASN A 75 -15.41 5.36 2.38
CA ASN A 75 -15.61 3.93 2.20
C ASN A 75 -14.35 3.20 2.69
N PRO A 76 -14.40 1.89 2.98
CA PRO A 76 -13.24 1.15 3.51
C PRO A 76 -12.14 0.88 2.48
N VAL A 77 -12.38 1.10 1.18
CA VAL A 77 -11.49 0.62 0.11
C VAL A 77 -10.50 1.70 -0.26
N GLY A 78 -9.24 1.48 0.06
CA GLY A 78 -8.13 2.35 -0.30
C GLY A 78 -7.23 1.82 -1.41
N LEU A 79 -6.37 2.69 -1.92
CA LEU A 79 -5.28 2.31 -2.82
C LEU A 79 -4.00 2.06 -2.01
N SER A 80 -3.42 0.86 -2.11
CA SER A 80 -2.21 0.51 -1.35
C SER A 80 -0.94 1.24 -1.81
N ALA A 81 0.06 1.32 -0.92
CA ALA A 81 1.41 1.76 -1.24
C ALA A 81 2.03 0.99 -2.41
N GLY A 82 2.98 1.64 -3.07
CA GLY A 82 3.70 1.12 -4.21
C GLY A 82 3.04 1.48 -5.54
N PHE A 83 1.77 1.93 -5.54
CA PHE A 83 1.14 2.51 -6.72
C PHE A 83 1.60 3.97 -6.92
N ASP A 84 1.27 4.87 -5.98
CA ASP A 84 1.73 6.26 -6.02
C ASP A 84 2.90 6.49 -5.06
N LYS A 85 4.09 6.07 -5.50
CA LYS A 85 5.33 6.14 -4.71
C LYS A 85 5.75 7.55 -4.34
N ASN A 86 5.28 8.54 -5.10
CA ASN A 86 5.79 9.89 -5.07
C ASN A 86 4.68 10.94 -4.82
N ALA A 87 3.47 10.59 -4.39
CA ALA A 87 2.36 11.53 -4.14
C ALA A 87 1.89 12.33 -5.37
N GLN A 88 1.91 11.74 -6.56
CA GLN A 88 1.52 12.38 -7.82
C GLN A 88 0.00 12.37 -8.06
N LEU A 89 -0.74 11.45 -7.44
CA LEU A 89 -2.11 11.11 -7.82
C LEU A 89 -3.18 11.56 -6.81
N LEU A 90 -2.79 12.15 -5.67
CA LEU A 90 -3.72 12.61 -4.63
C LEU A 90 -4.82 13.56 -5.14
N LYS A 91 -4.60 14.27 -6.25
CA LYS A 91 -5.61 15.14 -6.87
C LYS A 91 -6.69 14.36 -7.64
N ILE A 92 -6.39 13.16 -8.15
CA ILE A 92 -7.31 12.38 -8.99
C ILE A 92 -7.90 11.15 -8.30
N ILE A 93 -7.17 10.49 -7.39
CA ILE A 93 -7.63 9.28 -6.68
C ILE A 93 -9.01 9.44 -6.01
N PRO A 94 -9.34 10.57 -5.35
CA PRO A 94 -10.68 10.76 -4.76
C PRO A 94 -11.81 10.74 -5.80
N SER A 95 -11.51 11.09 -7.05
CA SER A 95 -12.45 11.06 -8.18
C SER A 95 -12.59 9.68 -8.79
N VAL A 96 -11.60 8.80 -8.60
CA VAL A 96 -11.67 7.39 -9.01
C VAL A 96 -12.61 6.60 -8.08
N GLY A 97 -12.76 7.02 -6.83
CA GLY A 97 -13.74 6.49 -5.89
C GLY A 97 -13.18 5.75 -4.68
N PHE A 98 -11.85 5.68 -4.53
CA PHE A 98 -11.24 5.17 -3.30
C PHE A 98 -11.65 6.02 -2.09
N GLY A 99 -11.75 5.40 -0.92
CA GLY A 99 -12.02 6.06 0.36
C GLY A 99 -10.77 6.64 0.99
N HIS A 100 -9.60 6.06 0.71
CA HIS A 100 -8.28 6.58 1.10
C HIS A 100 -7.17 6.10 0.16
N MET A 101 -5.93 6.54 0.36
CA MET A 101 -4.76 5.94 -0.29
C MET A 101 -3.54 5.94 0.61
N GLU A 102 -2.60 5.05 0.35
CA GLU A 102 -1.28 5.05 0.98
C GLU A 102 -0.22 5.49 -0.04
N VAL A 103 0.40 6.64 0.21
CA VAL A 103 1.52 7.17 -0.58
C VAL A 103 2.80 6.44 -0.19
N GLY A 104 3.70 6.26 -1.16
CA GLY A 104 5.05 5.73 -0.92
C GLY A 104 5.20 4.26 -1.31
N SER A 105 6.11 3.49 -0.71
CA SER A 105 6.91 3.88 0.46
C SER A 105 7.94 4.98 0.17
N VAL A 106 8.04 5.91 1.10
CA VAL A 106 8.98 7.02 1.16
C VAL A 106 10.19 6.61 2.00
N THR A 107 11.37 7.10 1.63
CA THR A 107 12.63 6.86 2.36
C THR A 107 13.37 8.17 2.59
N ALA A 108 14.38 8.19 3.48
CA ALA A 108 15.05 9.45 3.83
C ALA A 108 15.78 10.05 2.62
N GLU A 109 16.41 9.20 1.81
CA GLU A 109 17.08 9.56 0.56
C GLU A 109 16.35 8.96 -0.65
N SER A 110 16.58 9.50 -1.84
CA SER A 110 16.00 8.94 -3.07
C SER A 110 16.64 7.62 -3.48
N TYR A 111 15.87 6.76 -4.12
CA TYR A 111 16.39 5.54 -4.74
C TYR A 111 15.70 5.27 -6.08
N GLU A 112 16.48 5.04 -7.14
CA GLU A 112 15.98 4.81 -8.50
C GLU A 112 15.26 3.46 -8.69
N GLY A 113 15.36 2.59 -7.68
CA GLY A 113 14.85 1.22 -7.68
C GLY A 113 15.86 0.22 -8.22
N ASN A 114 15.58 -1.08 -8.04
CA ASN A 114 16.43 -2.15 -8.56
C ASN A 114 16.50 -2.13 -10.10
N GLU A 115 17.47 -2.86 -10.67
CA GLU A 115 17.64 -2.96 -12.12
C GLU A 115 16.40 -3.50 -12.84
N LYS A 116 16.14 -2.99 -14.05
CA LYS A 116 15.04 -3.44 -14.92
C LYS A 116 15.42 -4.72 -15.66
N PRO A 117 14.45 -5.59 -16.03
CA PRO A 117 13.02 -5.49 -15.75
C PRO A 117 12.68 -5.88 -14.31
N ARG A 118 11.86 -5.05 -13.65
CA ARG A 118 11.52 -5.18 -12.22
C ARG A 118 10.03 -5.25 -11.90
N LEU A 119 9.22 -5.37 -12.95
CA LEU A 119 7.79 -5.58 -12.85
C LEU A 119 7.38 -6.53 -13.97
N LYS A 120 6.61 -7.57 -13.63
CA LYS A 120 6.09 -8.52 -14.62
C LYS A 120 4.62 -8.81 -14.32
N ARG A 121 3.78 -8.86 -15.36
CA ARG A 121 2.38 -9.26 -15.22
C ARG A 121 2.26 -10.77 -15.30
N LEU A 122 1.37 -11.33 -14.49
CA LEU A 122 0.96 -12.74 -14.51
C LEU A 122 -0.57 -12.81 -14.70
N PRO A 123 -1.07 -12.61 -15.94
CA PRO A 123 -2.50 -12.46 -16.18
C PRO A 123 -3.31 -13.70 -15.84
N LYS A 124 -2.77 -14.92 -16.07
CA LYS A 124 -3.49 -16.18 -15.76
C LYS A 124 -3.65 -16.34 -14.25
N SER A 125 -2.66 -15.88 -13.50
CA SER A 125 -2.60 -15.94 -12.03
C SER A 125 -3.27 -14.74 -11.34
N LYS A 126 -3.76 -13.75 -12.11
CA LYS A 126 -4.21 -12.44 -11.60
C LYS A 126 -3.20 -11.83 -10.62
N ALA A 127 -1.93 -11.80 -11.02
CA ALA A 127 -0.81 -11.43 -10.17
C ALA A 127 0.20 -10.52 -10.86
N LEU A 128 1.11 -9.96 -10.07
CA LEU A 128 2.31 -9.28 -10.55
C LEU A 128 3.53 -9.86 -9.82
N VAL A 129 4.67 -9.96 -10.51
CA VAL A 129 5.98 -10.05 -9.86
C VAL A 129 6.53 -8.64 -9.74
N VAL A 130 6.92 -8.24 -8.53
CA VAL A 130 7.38 -6.89 -8.20
C VAL A 130 8.77 -6.96 -7.59
N TYR A 131 9.72 -6.21 -8.16
CA TYR A 131 11.12 -6.11 -7.73
C TYR A 131 11.60 -4.65 -7.68
N TYR A 132 10.73 -3.68 -7.39
CA TYR A 132 11.12 -2.26 -7.40
C TYR A 132 12.19 -1.87 -6.37
N GLY A 133 12.26 -2.54 -5.22
CA GLY A 133 13.21 -2.21 -4.15
C GLY A 133 13.03 -0.79 -3.57
N LEU A 134 11.78 -0.38 -3.27
CA LEU A 134 11.49 0.93 -2.68
C LEU A 134 11.87 2.16 -3.53
N LYS A 135 11.77 2.07 -4.87
CA LYS A 135 11.93 3.22 -5.79
C LYS A 135 11.14 4.45 -5.32
N ASN A 136 11.78 5.57 -5.04
CA ASN A 136 11.12 6.85 -4.71
C ASN A 136 12.10 8.05 -4.82
N ILE A 137 11.57 9.27 -4.81
CA ILE A 137 12.37 10.50 -4.99
C ILE A 137 12.90 11.12 -3.68
N GLY A 138 12.81 10.41 -2.55
CA GLY A 138 13.20 10.87 -1.22
C GLY A 138 12.13 11.71 -0.53
N VAL A 139 12.15 11.69 0.81
CA VAL A 139 11.13 12.33 1.65
C VAL A 139 11.00 13.83 1.42
N ASP A 140 12.11 14.56 1.21
CA ASP A 140 12.09 16.02 1.06
C ASP A 140 11.27 16.45 -0.17
N LYS A 141 11.55 15.86 -1.34
CA LYS A 141 10.81 16.15 -2.58
C LYS A 141 9.35 15.71 -2.50
N ILE A 142 9.05 14.66 -1.75
CA ILE A 142 7.67 14.18 -1.55
C ILE A 142 6.91 15.14 -0.62
N ILE A 143 7.53 15.64 0.45
CA ILE A 143 6.98 16.69 1.31
C ILE A 143 6.64 17.94 0.49
N GLU A 144 7.57 18.42 -0.33
CA GLU A 144 7.34 19.59 -1.20
C GLU A 144 6.12 19.39 -2.12
N ARG A 145 5.94 18.17 -2.65
CA ARG A 145 4.79 17.86 -3.50
C ARG A 145 3.49 17.82 -2.70
N LEU A 146 3.51 17.20 -1.52
CA LEU A 146 2.36 17.09 -0.63
C LEU A 146 1.89 18.45 -0.13
N GLN A 147 2.79 19.37 0.23
CA GLN A 147 2.45 20.72 0.67
C GLN A 147 1.75 21.55 -0.42
N LYS A 148 1.98 21.25 -1.70
CA LYS A 148 1.32 21.92 -2.84
C LYS A 148 -0.09 21.39 -3.11
N ILE A 149 -0.51 20.32 -2.44
CA ILE A 149 -1.85 19.77 -2.59
C ILE A 149 -2.74 20.46 -1.56
N ARG A 150 -3.77 21.17 -2.05
CA ARG A 150 -4.79 21.73 -1.16
C ARG A 150 -5.45 20.57 -0.42
N HIS A 151 -5.47 20.67 0.91
CA HIS A 151 -6.16 19.70 1.76
C HIS A 151 -7.62 19.58 1.31
N ASN A 152 -7.93 18.43 0.73
CA ASN A 152 -9.27 17.99 0.41
C ASN A 152 -9.72 17.05 1.54
N ASP A 153 -11.03 16.81 1.67
CA ASP A 153 -11.58 15.87 2.67
C ASP A 153 -11.13 14.41 2.47
N PHE A 154 -10.23 14.15 1.52
CA PHE A 154 -9.74 12.82 1.19
C PHE A 154 -8.59 12.39 2.11
N LYS A 155 -8.65 11.16 2.57
CA LYS A 155 -7.71 10.61 3.55
C LYS A 155 -6.55 9.91 2.88
N TYR A 156 -5.33 10.16 3.38
CA TYR A 156 -4.15 9.46 2.90
C TYR A 156 -3.16 9.18 4.01
N SER A 157 -2.49 8.03 3.91
CA SER A 157 -1.34 7.71 4.73
C SER A 157 -0.03 7.84 3.96
N VAL A 158 1.06 7.93 4.71
CA VAL A 158 2.42 7.87 4.13
C VAL A 158 3.10 6.62 4.65
N SER A 159 3.40 5.70 3.74
CA SER A 159 4.25 4.54 4.00
C SER A 159 5.70 4.97 4.06
N ILE A 160 6.38 4.62 5.13
CA ILE A 160 7.78 4.93 5.41
C ILE A 160 8.55 3.61 5.40
N ALA A 161 9.68 3.61 4.71
CA ALA A 161 10.62 2.49 4.66
C ALA A 161 12.06 3.02 4.80
N LYS A 162 13.03 2.11 4.95
CA LYS A 162 14.45 2.47 4.86
C LYS A 162 14.84 2.70 3.40
N THR A 163 15.72 3.66 3.13
CA THR A 163 16.39 3.83 1.84
C THR A 163 17.00 2.49 1.43
N ASN A 164 16.88 2.10 0.15
CA ASN A 164 17.38 0.81 -0.30
C ASN A 164 18.84 0.91 -0.79
N CYS A 165 19.79 0.98 0.14
CA CYS A 165 21.23 1.00 -0.15
C CYS A 165 22.04 0.18 0.86
N LEU A 166 23.35 -0.01 0.62
CA LEU A 166 24.23 -0.78 1.49
C LEU A 166 24.37 -0.17 2.90
N LYS A 167 24.43 1.16 2.99
CA LYS A 167 24.57 1.90 4.26
C LYS A 167 23.41 1.58 5.22
N THR A 168 22.18 1.68 4.74
CA THR A 168 20.96 1.42 5.51
C THR A 168 20.57 -0.07 5.54
N ALA A 169 21.40 -0.96 5.01
CA ALA A 169 21.30 -2.39 5.29
C ALA A 169 21.86 -2.72 6.69
N LEU A 170 22.73 -1.87 7.23
CA LEU A 170 23.17 -1.94 8.62
C LEU A 170 22.04 -1.52 9.56
N GLU A 171 21.97 -2.16 10.72
CA GLU A 171 20.87 -2.03 11.68
C GLU A 171 20.63 -0.58 12.12
N ASP A 172 21.62 0.07 12.73
CA ASP A 172 21.47 1.41 13.30
C ASP A 172 21.20 2.47 12.22
N ALA A 173 21.91 2.39 11.09
CA ALA A 173 21.71 3.29 9.96
C ALA A 173 20.33 3.10 9.32
N GLY A 174 19.82 1.87 9.24
CA GLY A 174 18.47 1.59 8.77
C GLY A 174 17.40 2.15 9.71
N ILE A 175 17.57 1.98 11.03
CA ILE A 175 16.67 2.53 12.05
C ILE A 175 16.61 4.06 11.95
N GLU A 176 17.77 4.72 11.83
CA GLU A 176 17.81 6.18 11.74
C GLU A 176 17.19 6.70 10.44
N ASP A 177 17.30 5.98 9.32
CA ASP A 177 16.66 6.34 8.06
C ASP A 177 15.11 6.38 8.16
N TYR A 178 14.51 5.41 8.86
CA TYR A 178 13.07 5.45 9.20
C TYR A 178 12.74 6.68 10.05
N ALA A 179 13.56 6.94 11.08
CA ALA A 179 13.32 8.04 12.01
C ALA A 179 13.40 9.41 11.33
N ILE A 180 14.41 9.63 10.48
CA ILE A 180 14.55 10.88 9.69
C ILE A 180 13.30 11.11 8.84
N SER A 181 12.81 10.08 8.15
CA SER A 181 11.62 10.19 7.31
C SER A 181 10.38 10.54 8.13
N LEU A 182 10.17 9.86 9.26
CA LEU A 182 9.05 10.12 10.17
C LEU A 182 9.12 11.51 10.80
N GLU A 183 10.30 11.95 11.24
CA GLU A 183 10.53 13.28 11.82
C GLU A 183 10.21 14.39 10.82
N LYS A 184 10.69 14.27 9.58
CA LYS A 184 10.43 15.25 8.52
C LYS A 184 8.93 15.31 8.17
N LEU A 185 8.27 14.16 8.01
CA LEU A 185 6.83 14.09 7.72
C LEU A 185 5.98 14.64 8.87
N SER A 186 6.37 14.33 10.12
CA SER A 186 5.70 14.82 11.33
C SER A 186 5.83 16.34 11.45
N LYS A 187 7.06 16.88 11.30
CA LYS A 187 7.32 18.33 11.32
C LYS A 187 6.53 19.08 10.25
N ALA A 188 6.40 18.50 9.06
CA ALA A 188 5.59 19.07 7.97
C ALA A 188 4.07 18.89 8.19
N ASN A 189 3.66 18.14 9.21
CA ASN A 189 2.29 17.78 9.52
C ASN A 189 1.52 17.18 8.32
N LEU A 190 2.15 16.27 7.56
CA LEU A 190 1.53 15.63 6.38
C LEU A 190 1.07 14.19 6.63
N GLY A 191 0.03 13.73 5.91
CA GLY A 191 -0.67 12.44 6.12
C GLY A 191 -1.76 12.49 7.19
N ASP A 192 -2.74 11.59 7.15
CA ASP A 192 -3.71 11.37 8.24
C ASP A 192 -3.21 10.31 9.24
N PHE A 193 -2.41 9.34 8.76
CA PHE A 193 -1.69 8.37 9.56
C PHE A 193 -0.39 7.93 8.86
N TYR A 194 0.51 7.28 9.59
CA TYR A 194 1.77 6.77 9.06
C TYR A 194 1.80 5.24 9.06
N THR A 195 2.48 4.68 8.06
CA THR A 195 2.72 3.24 7.97
C THR A 195 4.22 2.97 8.02
N ILE A 196 4.70 2.21 9.00
CA ILE A 196 6.08 1.71 9.06
C ILE A 196 6.14 0.38 8.29
N ASN A 197 6.75 0.40 7.11
CA ASN A 197 6.79 -0.75 6.20
C ASN A 197 8.02 -1.63 6.44
N ILE A 198 7.89 -2.64 7.29
CA ILE A 198 8.96 -3.59 7.63
C ILE A 198 9.04 -4.82 6.70
N SER A 199 8.18 -4.90 5.67
CA SER A 199 7.89 -6.14 4.95
C SER A 199 8.20 -6.10 3.45
N CYS A 200 9.06 -5.18 3.00
CA CYS A 200 9.48 -5.16 1.61
C CYS A 200 10.54 -6.24 1.34
N PRO A 201 10.26 -7.26 0.51
CA PRO A 201 11.22 -8.36 0.29
C PRO A 201 12.36 -8.04 -0.67
N ASN A 202 12.34 -6.88 -1.32
CA ASN A 202 13.14 -6.56 -2.51
C ASN A 202 14.31 -5.60 -2.24
N THR A 203 14.75 -5.52 -0.98
CA THR A 203 15.74 -4.55 -0.51
C THR A 203 17.09 -5.20 -0.22
N PHE A 204 18.17 -4.41 -0.27
CA PHE A 204 19.47 -4.78 0.28
C PHE A 204 19.31 -5.14 1.76
N GLY A 205 19.86 -6.29 2.14
CA GLY A 205 19.70 -6.88 3.48
C GLY A 205 18.34 -7.54 3.74
N GLY A 206 17.45 -7.63 2.73
CA GLY A 206 16.13 -8.23 2.88
C GLY A 206 15.21 -7.44 3.81
N GLU A 207 14.50 -8.14 4.70
CA GLU A 207 13.50 -7.60 5.61
C GLU A 207 14.05 -7.56 7.05
N PRO A 208 14.97 -6.63 7.39
CA PRO A 208 15.75 -6.74 8.63
C PRO A 208 14.91 -6.63 9.91
N PHE A 209 13.80 -5.89 9.87
CA PHE A 209 12.97 -5.61 11.06
C PHE A 209 11.86 -6.64 11.27
N THR A 210 12.07 -7.88 10.81
CA THR A 210 11.10 -9.00 10.93
C THR A 210 11.46 -10.00 12.03
N THR A 211 12.34 -9.60 12.96
CA THR A 211 12.57 -10.33 14.22
C THR A 211 12.14 -9.46 15.42
N PRO A 212 11.68 -10.06 16.53
CA PRO A 212 11.23 -9.31 17.70
C PRO A 212 12.28 -8.33 18.24
N LYS A 213 13.55 -8.75 18.30
CA LYS A 213 14.67 -7.93 18.79
C LYS A 213 14.86 -6.68 17.93
N LEU A 214 14.91 -6.84 16.60
CA LEU A 214 15.16 -5.74 15.68
C LEU A 214 13.94 -4.82 15.54
N LEU A 215 12.73 -5.37 15.53
CA LEU A 215 11.51 -4.58 15.55
C LEU A 215 11.42 -3.73 16.82
N ASN A 216 11.74 -4.29 17.99
CA ASN A 216 11.73 -3.55 19.24
C ASN A 216 12.72 -2.37 19.20
N LYS A 217 13.94 -2.58 18.70
CA LYS A 217 14.92 -1.49 18.57
C LYS A 217 14.44 -0.38 17.64
N LEU A 218 13.85 -0.74 16.49
CA LEU A 218 13.24 0.22 15.57
C LEU A 218 12.16 1.03 16.27
N LEU A 219 11.19 0.36 16.91
CA LEU A 219 10.06 1.04 17.54
C LEU A 219 10.47 1.88 18.75
N VAL A 220 11.46 1.46 19.55
CA VAL A 220 12.03 2.31 20.62
C VAL A 220 12.57 3.63 20.06
N ARG A 221 13.22 3.62 18.90
CA ARG A 221 13.72 4.85 18.26
C ARG A 221 12.56 5.70 17.71
N LEU A 222 11.56 5.07 17.11
CA LEU A 222 10.42 5.76 16.51
C LEU A 222 9.47 6.36 17.55
N ASP A 223 9.28 5.72 18.70
CA ASP A 223 8.47 6.25 19.82
C ASP A 223 9.02 7.58 20.37
N ARG A 224 10.31 7.88 20.14
CA ARG A 224 10.93 9.16 20.51
C ARG A 224 10.61 10.29 19.52
N VAL A 225 10.12 9.97 18.33
CA VAL A 225 9.72 10.95 17.32
C VAL A 225 8.35 11.51 17.70
N LYS A 226 8.29 12.79 18.04
CA LYS A 226 7.02 13.43 18.39
C LYS A 226 6.12 13.55 17.16
N HIS A 227 4.93 12.96 17.23
CA HIS A 227 3.84 13.13 16.26
C HIS A 227 2.49 12.90 16.95
N HIS A 228 1.40 13.37 16.34
CA HIS A 228 0.02 13.18 16.85
C HIS A 228 -0.81 12.20 16.01
N LYS A 229 -0.22 11.66 14.95
CA LYS A 229 -0.92 10.80 13.99
C LYS A 229 -0.82 9.33 14.38
N PRO A 230 -1.84 8.51 14.12
CA PRO A 230 -1.74 7.08 14.31
C PRO A 230 -0.61 6.46 13.49
N VAL A 231 0.02 5.42 14.03
CA VAL A 231 1.06 4.64 13.37
C VAL A 231 0.59 3.20 13.19
N PHE A 232 0.78 2.71 11.97
CA PHE A 232 0.51 1.33 11.58
C PHE A 232 1.81 0.63 11.20
N ILE A 233 1.88 -0.69 11.36
CA ILE A 233 2.99 -1.50 10.83
C ILE A 233 2.50 -2.33 9.65
N LYS A 234 3.18 -2.26 8.51
CA LYS A 234 2.90 -3.17 7.37
C LYS A 234 3.66 -4.47 7.55
N MET A 235 2.92 -5.51 7.90
CA MET A 235 3.45 -6.79 8.38
C MET A 235 3.89 -7.71 7.24
N PRO A 236 4.96 -8.52 7.43
CA PRO A 236 5.36 -9.55 6.47
C PRO A 236 4.34 -10.68 6.47
N ILE A 237 4.09 -11.26 5.29
CA ILE A 237 3.09 -12.34 5.16
C ILE A 237 3.70 -13.74 5.02
N ASN A 238 5.03 -13.84 4.86
CA ASN A 238 5.72 -15.12 4.63
C ASN A 238 6.22 -15.77 5.94
N LEU A 239 5.79 -15.27 7.10
CA LEU A 239 6.16 -15.83 8.40
C LEU A 239 5.11 -16.84 8.86
N GLU A 240 5.57 -17.89 9.55
CA GLU A 240 4.68 -18.76 10.31
C GLU A 240 3.99 -17.95 11.42
N TRP A 241 2.79 -18.40 11.82
CA TRP A 241 1.97 -17.66 12.79
C TRP A 241 2.71 -17.33 14.08
N LYS A 242 3.54 -18.26 14.59
CA LYS A 242 4.31 -18.03 15.81
C LYS A 242 5.19 -16.79 15.69
N ASP A 243 6.00 -16.70 14.63
CA ASP A 243 6.94 -15.59 14.46
C ASP A 243 6.21 -14.29 14.08
N PHE A 244 5.13 -14.38 13.31
CA PHE A 244 4.24 -13.24 13.06
C PHE A 244 3.64 -12.69 14.37
N ASN A 245 3.18 -13.58 15.25
CA ASN A 245 2.63 -13.23 16.56
C ASN A 245 3.68 -12.62 17.48
N ASP A 246 4.93 -13.12 17.46
CA ASP A 246 6.02 -12.53 18.22
C ASP A 246 6.28 -11.05 17.82
N LEU A 247 6.08 -10.70 16.55
CA LEU A 247 6.11 -9.30 16.10
C LEU A 247 4.91 -8.49 16.59
N LEU A 248 3.70 -9.07 16.63
CA LEU A 248 2.52 -8.42 17.20
C LEU A 248 2.69 -8.14 18.70
N VAL A 249 3.28 -9.07 19.45
CA VAL A 249 3.60 -8.89 20.87
C VAL A 249 4.52 -7.68 21.06
N VAL A 250 5.56 -7.54 20.24
CA VAL A 250 6.43 -6.36 20.28
C VAL A 250 5.63 -5.10 19.94
N ALA A 251 4.95 -5.07 18.79
CA ALA A 251 4.16 -3.92 18.35
C ALA A 251 3.14 -3.44 19.40
N SER A 252 2.58 -4.37 20.18
CA SER A 252 1.55 -4.06 21.19
C SER A 252 2.05 -3.20 22.34
N LYS A 253 3.37 -3.22 22.59
CA LYS A 253 4.06 -2.50 23.66
C LYS A 253 4.55 -1.10 23.25
N HIS A 254 4.36 -0.72 21.98
CA HIS A 254 4.80 0.54 21.40
C HIS A 254 3.64 1.43 20.97
N ASN A 255 3.92 2.67 20.54
CA ASN A 255 2.91 3.62 20.07
C ASN A 255 2.42 3.28 18.64
N VAL A 256 1.80 2.12 18.51
CA VAL A 256 1.27 1.55 17.26
C VAL A 256 -0.22 1.30 17.45
N GLN A 257 -1.07 1.87 16.60
CA GLN A 257 -2.53 1.76 16.69
C GLN A 257 -3.10 0.67 15.80
N GLY A 258 -2.34 0.19 14.81
CA GLY A 258 -2.84 -0.87 13.94
C GLY A 258 -1.77 -1.56 13.11
N VAL A 259 -2.22 -2.54 12.35
CA VAL A 259 -1.39 -3.32 11.45
C VAL A 259 -2.01 -3.40 10.07
N ILE A 260 -1.17 -3.34 9.06
CA ILE A 260 -1.54 -3.56 7.66
C ILE A 260 -1.08 -4.95 7.30
N ILE A 261 -2.03 -5.86 7.11
CA ILE A 261 -1.76 -7.28 6.85
C ILE A 261 -1.92 -7.52 5.36
N GLY A 262 -0.78 -7.55 4.69
CA GLY A 262 -0.65 -7.82 3.27
C GLY A 262 0.57 -7.14 2.67
N ASN A 263 1.38 -7.93 1.98
CA ASN A 263 2.47 -7.46 1.12
C ASN A 263 2.71 -8.52 0.03
N LEU A 264 3.91 -8.55 -0.54
CA LEU A 264 4.29 -9.55 -1.53
C LEU A 264 4.62 -10.90 -0.87
N THR A 265 4.28 -11.99 -1.54
CA THR A 265 4.75 -13.33 -1.16
C THR A 265 5.99 -13.73 -1.96
N LYS A 266 6.92 -14.44 -1.33
CA LYS A 266 8.04 -15.10 -2.03
C LYS A 266 7.65 -16.50 -2.53
N ALA A 267 6.54 -17.05 -2.03
CA ALA A 267 6.07 -18.38 -2.41
C ALA A 267 5.64 -18.41 -3.88
N ARG A 268 6.10 -19.44 -4.60
CA ARG A 268 5.80 -19.68 -6.01
C ARG A 268 5.03 -20.98 -6.17
N ASP A 269 3.93 -21.11 -5.42
CA ASP A 269 3.09 -22.31 -5.47
C ASP A 269 2.57 -22.51 -6.91
N PRO A 270 2.91 -23.62 -7.59
CA PRO A 270 2.46 -23.87 -8.96
C PRO A 270 0.94 -24.00 -9.09
N LYS A 271 0.21 -24.22 -7.99
CA LYS A 271 -1.27 -24.20 -7.98
C LYS A 271 -1.85 -22.80 -8.04
N LEU A 272 -1.08 -21.79 -7.61
CA LEU A 272 -1.50 -20.38 -7.58
C LEU A 272 -0.85 -19.57 -8.72
N ILE A 273 0.35 -19.96 -9.16
CA ILE A 273 1.11 -19.30 -10.22
C ILE A 273 1.01 -20.11 -11.51
N LEU A 274 0.03 -19.75 -12.33
CA LEU A 274 -0.30 -20.41 -13.60
C LEU A 274 0.49 -19.88 -14.80
N ASP A 275 1.16 -18.74 -14.63
CA ASP A 275 2.01 -18.13 -15.65
C ASP A 275 3.45 -18.69 -15.54
N LYS A 276 4.12 -18.91 -16.68
CA LYS A 276 5.51 -19.35 -16.69
C LYS A 276 6.43 -18.24 -16.17
N LEU A 277 7.27 -18.59 -15.19
CA LEU A 277 8.28 -17.72 -14.62
C LEU A 277 9.67 -18.34 -14.81
N PRO A 278 10.68 -17.56 -15.25
CA PRO A 278 12.07 -17.98 -15.16
C PRO A 278 12.45 -18.34 -13.73
N GLU A 279 13.33 -19.33 -13.55
CA GLU A 279 13.80 -19.75 -12.23
C GLU A 279 14.56 -18.63 -11.50
N ASP A 280 15.32 -17.83 -12.26
CA ASP A 280 16.10 -16.69 -11.78
C ASP A 280 15.27 -15.40 -11.59
N GLN A 281 13.95 -15.45 -11.82
CA GLN A 281 13.08 -14.28 -11.71
C GLN A 281 13.10 -13.74 -10.28
N LYS A 282 13.76 -12.60 -10.07
CA LYS A 282 13.73 -11.86 -8.80
C LYS A 282 12.37 -11.19 -8.56
N GLY A 283 12.05 -10.96 -7.29
CA GLY A 283 10.84 -10.25 -6.88
C GLY A 283 9.84 -11.10 -6.11
N GLY A 284 8.99 -10.42 -5.36
CA GLY A 284 7.82 -11.00 -4.69
C GLY A 284 6.55 -10.89 -5.54
N ILE A 285 5.56 -11.71 -5.22
CA ILE A 285 4.30 -11.84 -5.95
C ILE A 285 3.17 -11.12 -5.21
N SER A 286 2.38 -10.32 -5.95
CA SER A 286 1.13 -9.72 -5.47
C SER A 286 -0.10 -10.33 -6.15
N GLY A 287 -1.29 -9.87 -5.77
CA GLY A 287 -2.54 -10.25 -6.42
C GLY A 287 -3.18 -11.48 -5.79
N LEU A 288 -3.91 -12.26 -6.57
CA LEU A 288 -4.72 -13.36 -6.05
C LEU A 288 -3.93 -14.41 -5.23
N PRO A 289 -2.67 -14.76 -5.59
CA PRO A 289 -1.87 -15.71 -4.82
C PRO A 289 -1.65 -15.33 -3.35
N THR A 290 -1.75 -14.05 -2.98
CA THR A 290 -1.58 -13.62 -1.59
C THR A 290 -2.86 -13.71 -0.76
N GLN A 291 -4.03 -13.88 -1.40
CA GLN A 291 -5.35 -13.73 -0.76
C GLN A 291 -5.51 -14.63 0.47
N LYS A 292 -5.33 -15.95 0.30
CA LYS A 292 -5.53 -16.93 1.37
C LYS A 292 -4.61 -16.70 2.56
N LEU A 293 -3.34 -16.42 2.29
CA LEU A 293 -2.32 -16.17 3.30
C LEU A 293 -2.63 -14.90 4.11
N CYS A 294 -2.99 -13.80 3.42
CA CYS A 294 -3.42 -12.58 4.09
C CYS A 294 -4.70 -12.80 4.91
N ASN A 295 -5.69 -13.52 4.38
CA ASN A 295 -6.96 -13.80 5.07
C ASN A 295 -6.73 -14.59 6.37
N ASP A 296 -5.87 -15.61 6.34
CA ASP A 296 -5.53 -16.38 7.54
C ASP A 296 -4.84 -15.53 8.61
N LEU A 297 -3.86 -14.70 8.21
CA LEU A 297 -3.18 -13.78 9.13
C LEU A 297 -4.13 -12.71 9.70
N ILE A 298 -5.04 -12.17 8.90
CA ILE A 298 -6.08 -11.23 9.37
C ILE A 298 -6.95 -11.91 10.43
N LYS A 299 -7.47 -13.10 10.13
CA LYS A 299 -8.34 -13.87 11.04
C LYS A 299 -7.66 -14.14 12.37
N LYS A 300 -6.42 -14.63 12.34
CA LYS A 300 -5.64 -14.95 13.55
C LYS A 300 -5.29 -13.69 14.33
N THR A 301 -4.92 -12.60 13.65
CA THR A 301 -4.65 -11.31 14.31
C THR A 301 -5.90 -10.77 15.00
N TYR A 302 -7.04 -10.77 14.31
CA TYR A 302 -8.29 -10.31 14.90
C TYR A 302 -8.67 -11.14 16.14
N ALA A 303 -8.58 -12.47 16.05
CA ALA A 303 -8.91 -13.35 17.18
C ALA A 303 -8.09 -13.07 18.45
N ASN A 304 -6.83 -12.62 18.31
CA ASN A 304 -5.92 -12.41 19.43
C ASN A 304 -5.76 -10.93 19.84
N TYR A 305 -6.04 -9.98 18.94
CA TYR A 305 -5.69 -8.56 19.13
C TYR A 305 -6.77 -7.56 18.69
N LYS A 306 -8.02 -7.98 18.46
CA LYS A 306 -9.12 -7.07 18.04
C LYS A 306 -9.28 -5.82 18.91
N ASP A 307 -9.03 -5.93 20.22
CA ASP A 307 -9.18 -4.82 21.17
C ASP A 307 -7.92 -3.94 21.25
N ARG A 308 -6.83 -4.35 20.57
CA ARG A 308 -5.53 -3.67 20.57
C ARG A 308 -5.19 -3.02 19.23
N PHE A 309 -5.52 -3.64 18.12
CA PHE A 309 -5.10 -3.19 16.80
C PHE A 309 -6.27 -3.01 15.84
N ILE A 310 -6.28 -1.88 15.15
CA ILE A 310 -7.00 -1.74 13.88
C ILE A 310 -6.28 -2.55 12.81
N ILE A 311 -7.04 -3.30 12.01
CA ILE A 311 -6.48 -4.12 10.93
C ILE A 311 -6.86 -3.52 9.57
N VAL A 312 -5.85 -3.24 8.75
CA VAL A 312 -6.04 -2.93 7.33
C VAL A 312 -5.72 -4.20 6.52
N GLY A 313 -6.73 -4.76 5.85
CA GLY A 313 -6.61 -5.99 5.08
C GLY A 313 -6.16 -5.74 3.65
N VAL A 314 -5.01 -6.26 3.24
CA VAL A 314 -4.42 -5.98 1.92
C VAL A 314 -4.13 -7.27 1.16
N GLY A 315 -4.34 -7.24 -0.15
CA GLY A 315 -3.88 -8.29 -1.07
C GLY A 315 -4.96 -9.28 -1.49
N GLY A 316 -5.05 -9.50 -2.80
CA GLY A 316 -5.97 -10.46 -3.40
C GLY A 316 -7.43 -10.01 -3.45
N ILE A 317 -7.73 -8.72 -3.44
CA ILE A 317 -9.11 -8.19 -3.54
C ILE A 317 -9.43 -7.87 -5.00
N PHE A 318 -10.28 -8.68 -5.65
CA PHE A 318 -10.70 -8.49 -7.04
C PHE A 318 -12.21 -8.30 -7.19
N SER A 319 -13.00 -8.64 -6.17
CA SER A 319 -14.45 -8.48 -6.14
C SER A 319 -14.96 -7.90 -4.81
N ALA A 320 -16.26 -7.60 -4.76
CA ALA A 320 -16.93 -7.17 -3.53
C ALA A 320 -16.98 -8.28 -2.48
N GLU A 321 -17.10 -9.54 -2.92
CA GLU A 321 -17.07 -10.72 -2.06
C GLU A 321 -15.71 -10.88 -1.39
N ASP A 322 -14.61 -10.70 -2.13
CA ASP A 322 -13.25 -10.73 -1.56
C ASP A 322 -13.07 -9.64 -0.49
N ALA A 323 -13.56 -8.42 -0.77
CA ALA A 323 -13.52 -7.30 0.15
C ALA A 323 -14.34 -7.60 1.42
N TYR A 324 -15.56 -8.09 1.25
CA TYR A 324 -16.44 -8.43 2.36
C TYR A 324 -15.92 -9.61 3.19
N GLU A 325 -15.26 -10.58 2.57
CA GLU A 325 -14.59 -11.66 3.29
C GLU A 325 -13.53 -11.10 4.25
N LYS A 326 -12.63 -10.23 3.79
CA LYS A 326 -11.62 -9.60 4.66
C LYS A 326 -12.24 -8.80 5.80
N ILE A 327 -13.34 -8.09 5.54
CA ILE A 327 -14.07 -7.37 6.59
C ILE A 327 -14.60 -8.35 7.63
N LYS A 328 -15.26 -9.44 7.22
CA LYS A 328 -15.75 -10.49 8.13
C LYS A 328 -14.63 -11.17 8.93
N LEU A 329 -13.42 -11.22 8.39
CA LEU A 329 -12.25 -11.77 9.08
C LEU A 329 -11.63 -10.79 10.09
N GLY A 330 -12.07 -9.52 10.11
CA GLY A 330 -11.67 -8.53 11.11
C GLY A 330 -10.99 -7.27 10.58
N ALA A 331 -10.88 -7.10 9.26
CA ALA A 331 -10.32 -5.87 8.68
C ALA A 331 -11.31 -4.71 8.75
N SER A 332 -10.89 -3.55 9.26
CA SER A 332 -11.68 -2.31 9.29
C SER A 332 -11.57 -1.55 7.96
N LEU A 333 -10.37 -1.51 7.38
CA LEU A 333 -10.05 -0.89 6.09
C LEU A 333 -9.41 -1.92 5.15
N LEU A 334 -9.41 -1.64 3.85
CA LEU A 334 -8.95 -2.54 2.79
C LEU A 334 -8.00 -1.83 1.82
N GLN A 335 -7.05 -2.56 1.22
CA GLN A 335 -6.23 -2.04 0.11
C GLN A 335 -5.82 -3.09 -0.93
#